data_AF-A0A7I8LJA7-F1
#
_entry.id   AF-A0A7I8LJA7-F1
#
_cell.length_a   1.000
_cell.length_b   1.000
_cell.length_c   1.000
_cell.angle_alpha   90.00
_cell.angle_beta   90.00
_cell.angle_gamma   90.00
#
_symmetry.space_group_name_H-M   'P 1'
#
loop_
_entity.id
_entity.type
_entity.pdbx_description
1 polymer ?
#
loop_
_entity_poly.entity_id
_entity_poly.type
_entity_poly.pdbx_seq_one_letter_code
_entity_poly.pdbx_strand_id
1 'polypeptide(L)'
;MAHDLAEKYQEVTNLIKHEKPQMHDRARMKWSPATFLKCPGCCHENCLKPVIASKKRAINCLFLIGGTLGCCTIEQLKCFGKHTGNHRNGAKDRIVYLVYLGNCKQLEPEVLFEFDS
;
A
#
# COMPACT_ATOMS: atom_id res chain seq x y z
N MET A 1 -6.82 18.38 -5.86
CA MET A 1 -7.45 17.20 -5.23
C MET A 1 -6.62 16.85 -4.01
N ALA A 2 -7.21 16.88 -2.82
CA ALA A 2 -6.53 16.49 -1.59
C ALA A 2 -6.50 14.96 -1.48
N HIS A 3 -5.37 14.41 -1.07
CA HIS A 3 -5.29 12.99 -0.71
C HIS A 3 -5.90 12.84 0.69
N ASP A 4 -7.14 12.31 0.76
CA ASP A 4 -7.77 12.00 2.04
C ASP A 4 -7.21 10.67 2.56
N LEU A 5 -6.29 10.79 3.51
CA LEU A 5 -5.63 9.67 4.14
C LEU A 5 -6.62 8.83 4.96
N ALA A 6 -7.63 9.44 5.58
CA ALA A 6 -8.59 8.75 6.43
C ALA A 6 -9.53 7.88 5.57
N GLU A 7 -10.04 8.43 4.47
CA GLU A 7 -10.84 7.67 3.50
C GLU A 7 -10.06 6.50 2.92
N LYS A 8 -8.81 6.74 2.50
CA LYS A 8 -7.96 5.68 1.93
C LYS A 8 -7.56 4.62 2.95
N TYR A 9 -7.33 5.03 4.19
CA TYR A 9 -7.10 4.10 5.29
C TYR A 9 -8.31 3.19 5.50
N GLN A 10 -9.52 3.75 5.59
CA GLN A 10 -10.77 3.00 5.77
C GLN A 10 -11.03 2.02 4.61
N GLU A 11 -10.84 2.46 3.37
CA GLU A 11 -10.96 1.61 2.18
C GLU A 11 -10.06 0.37 2.29
N VAL A 12 -8.78 0.59 2.64
CA VAL A 12 -7.78 -0.47 2.74
C VAL A 12 -8.03 -1.38 3.95
N THR A 13 -8.39 -0.85 5.11
CA THR A 13 -8.66 -1.68 6.31
C THR A 13 -9.89 -2.55 6.11
N ASN A 14 -10.96 -2.02 5.51
CA ASN A 14 -12.15 -2.81 5.19
C ASN A 14 -11.83 -3.93 4.19
N LEU A 15 -10.98 -3.64 3.22
CA LEU A 15 -10.54 -4.64 2.23
C LEU A 15 -9.66 -5.71 2.88
N ILE A 16 -8.75 -5.35 3.80
CA ILE A 16 -8.00 -6.32 4.63
C ILE A 16 -8.95 -7.18 5.45
N LYS A 17 -9.91 -6.59 6.18
CA LYS A 17 -10.88 -7.33 7.01
C LYS A 17 -11.62 -8.40 6.20
N HIS A 18 -12.07 -8.03 5.01
CA HIS A 18 -12.83 -8.92 4.15
C HIS A 18 -11.96 -9.97 3.43
N GLU A 19 -10.76 -9.59 2.97
CA GLU A 19 -9.92 -10.47 2.14
C GLU A 19 -8.87 -11.27 2.91
N LYS A 20 -8.49 -10.88 4.14
CA LYS A 20 -7.40 -11.53 4.92
C LYS A 20 -7.51 -13.06 5.00
N PRO A 21 -8.68 -13.67 5.28
CA PRO A 21 -8.81 -15.15 5.34
C PRO A 21 -8.42 -15.86 4.04
N GLN A 22 -8.42 -15.10 2.95
CA GLN A 22 -8.38 -15.53 1.57
C GLN A 22 -7.09 -15.08 0.85
N MET A 23 -6.23 -14.33 1.55
CA MET A 23 -5.02 -13.73 1.01
C MET A 23 -3.77 -14.58 1.17
N HIS A 24 -3.72 -15.53 2.12
CA HIS A 24 -2.56 -16.40 2.36
C HIS A 24 -1.21 -15.64 2.36
N ASP A 25 -1.16 -14.51 3.07
CA ASP A 25 -0.03 -13.58 3.15
C ASP A 25 0.41 -12.93 1.83
N ARG A 26 -0.51 -12.81 0.87
CA ARG A 26 -0.23 -12.23 -0.45
C ARG A 26 -1.28 -11.19 -0.83
N ALA A 27 -0.81 -10.04 -1.31
CA ALA A 27 -1.70 -9.02 -1.87
C ALA A 27 -2.34 -9.56 -3.15
N ARG A 28 -3.67 -9.58 -3.21
CA ARG A 28 -4.40 -10.00 -4.41
C ARG A 28 -4.22 -8.99 -5.54
N MET A 29 -4.45 -9.41 -6.78
CA MET A 29 -4.27 -8.55 -7.95
C MET A 29 -5.02 -7.22 -7.88
N LYS A 30 -6.16 -7.14 -7.19
CA LYS A 30 -6.92 -5.90 -6.96
C LYS A 30 -6.16 -4.81 -6.19
N TRP A 31 -5.07 -5.17 -5.53
CA TRP A 31 -4.20 -4.26 -4.77
C TRP A 31 -3.10 -3.64 -5.66
N SER A 32 -3.02 -4.08 -6.92
CA SER A 32 -1.90 -3.86 -7.83
C SER A 32 -2.16 -2.84 -8.96
N PRO A 33 -3.37 -2.70 -9.55
CA PRO A 33 -3.64 -1.55 -10.39
C PRO A 33 -4.25 -0.44 -9.54
N ALA A 34 -3.46 0.59 -9.27
CA ALA A 34 -4.04 1.88 -8.93
C ALA A 34 -4.96 2.31 -10.07
N THR A 35 -6.24 2.53 -9.76
CA THR A 35 -7.08 3.38 -10.60
C THR A 35 -6.49 4.79 -10.47
N PHE A 36 -5.73 5.21 -11.49
CA PHE A 36 -5.14 6.53 -11.47
C PHE A 36 -6.19 7.56 -11.90
N LEU A 37 -6.07 8.76 -11.37
CA LEU A 37 -6.96 9.85 -11.74
C LEU A 37 -6.80 10.17 -13.23
N LYS A 38 -7.91 10.61 -13.83
CA LYS A 38 -7.92 11.22 -15.15
C LYS A 38 -7.08 12.50 -15.14
N CYS A 39 -6.23 12.68 -16.14
CA CYS A 39 -5.52 13.96 -16.28
C CYS A 39 -6.49 15.06 -16.73
N PRO A 40 -6.63 16.17 -15.99
CA PRO A 40 -7.52 17.26 -16.39
C PRO A 40 -7.02 18.02 -17.63
N GLY A 41 -5.72 17.91 -17.97
CA GLY A 41 -5.14 18.57 -19.14
C GLY A 41 -5.29 17.77 -20.44
N CYS A 42 -4.98 16.46 -20.42
CA CYS A 42 -5.05 15.62 -21.62
C CYS A 42 -6.28 14.70 -21.68
N CYS A 43 -7.13 14.71 -20.64
CA CYS A 43 -8.35 13.91 -20.52
C CYS A 43 -8.15 12.38 -20.65
N HIS A 44 -6.92 11.89 -20.55
CA HIS A 44 -6.66 10.45 -20.57
C HIS A 44 -6.99 9.85 -19.20
N GLU A 45 -7.73 8.73 -19.21
CA GLU A 45 -8.06 7.98 -17.99
C GLU A 45 -6.82 7.24 -17.48
N ASN A 46 -6.77 6.96 -16.17
CA ASN A 46 -5.72 6.13 -15.56
C ASN A 46 -4.27 6.55 -15.86
N CYS A 47 -3.98 7.84 -16.03
CA CYS A 47 -2.65 8.32 -16.45
C CYS A 47 -1.87 9.10 -15.39
N LEU A 48 -2.52 9.60 -14.34
CA LEU A 48 -1.86 10.35 -13.27
C LEU A 48 -1.17 9.41 -12.27
N LYS A 49 0.09 9.06 -12.54
CA LYS A 49 0.92 8.23 -11.64
C LYS A 49 1.55 9.06 -10.53
N PRO A 50 1.72 8.50 -9.32
CA PRO A 50 2.45 9.16 -8.25
C PRO A 50 3.92 9.29 -8.63
N VAL A 51 4.52 10.44 -8.31
CA VAL A 51 5.96 10.63 -8.41
C VAL A 51 6.60 9.98 -7.18
N ILE A 52 7.27 8.84 -7.38
CA ILE A 52 7.97 8.13 -6.31
C ILE A 52 9.43 8.58 -6.30
N ALA A 53 9.90 9.05 -5.14
CA ALA A 53 11.29 9.47 -5.00
C ALA A 53 12.26 8.31 -5.29
N SER A 54 13.35 8.62 -5.99
CA SER A 54 14.43 7.64 -6.25
C SER A 54 15.18 7.26 -4.97
N LYS A 55 15.36 8.24 -4.06
CA LYS A 55 15.95 8.00 -2.74
C LYS A 55 14.93 7.31 -1.84
N LYS A 56 15.16 6.03 -1.54
CA LYS A 56 14.28 5.17 -0.74
C LYS A 56 13.90 5.78 0.62
N ARG A 57 14.84 6.48 1.28
CA ARG A 57 14.62 7.17 2.58
C ARG A 57 13.73 8.40 2.51
N ALA A 58 13.54 8.97 1.32
CA ALA A 58 12.69 10.14 1.12
C ALA A 58 11.22 9.76 0.85
N ILE A 59 10.92 8.45 0.75
CA ILE A 59 9.56 7.98 0.53
C ILE A 59 8.89 7.77 1.88
N ASN A 60 7.87 8.56 2.18
CA ASN A 60 6.96 8.27 3.28
C ASN A 60 5.86 7.32 2.77
N CYS A 61 5.90 6.07 3.22
CA CYS A 61 4.97 5.02 2.80
C CYS A 61 3.55 5.17 3.34
N LEU A 62 3.32 6.05 4.32
CA LEU A 62 1.97 6.40 4.79
C LEU A 62 1.16 7.05 3.67
N PHE A 63 1.81 7.86 2.82
CA PHE A 63 1.16 8.48 1.65
C PHE A 63 0.97 7.51 0.48
N LEU A 64 1.42 6.27 0.62
CA LEU A 64 1.24 5.22 -0.38
C LEU A 64 0.08 4.27 -0.01
N ILE A 65 -0.72 4.60 1.00
CA ILE A 65 -1.88 3.78 1.39
C ILE A 65 -2.88 3.74 0.22
N GLY A 66 -3.14 2.52 -0.26
CA GLY A 66 -3.98 2.23 -1.43
C GLY A 66 -3.18 1.78 -2.65
N GLY A 67 -3.82 1.75 -3.82
CA GLY A 67 -3.25 1.16 -5.05
C GLY A 67 -1.91 1.75 -5.50
N THR A 68 -1.49 2.91 -4.98
CA THR A 68 -0.21 3.55 -5.29
C THR A 68 1.00 2.76 -4.80
N LEU A 69 0.86 1.88 -3.80
CA LEU A 69 1.92 0.90 -3.43
C LEU A 69 2.30 -0.02 -4.60
N GLY A 70 1.35 -0.36 -5.47
CA GLY A 70 1.60 -1.14 -6.69
C GLY A 70 2.59 -0.46 -7.65
N CYS A 71 2.72 0.88 -7.56
CA CYS A 71 3.64 1.68 -8.38
C CYS A 71 5.09 1.58 -7.90
N CYS A 72 5.33 1.12 -6.67
CA CYS A 72 6.66 0.99 -6.13
C CYS A 72 7.40 -0.20 -6.76
N THR A 73 8.70 -0.03 -6.94
CA THR A 73 9.61 -1.13 -7.27
C THR A 73 9.76 -2.07 -6.08
N ILE A 74 10.13 -3.32 -6.34
CA ILE A 74 10.40 -4.30 -5.27
C ILE A 74 11.47 -3.78 -4.30
N GLU A 75 12.48 -3.07 -4.80
CA GLU A 75 13.54 -2.54 -3.97
C GLU A 75 13.12 -1.39 -3.04
N GLN A 76 12.21 -0.52 -3.51
CA GLN A 76 11.60 0.51 -2.68
C GLN A 76 10.76 -0.15 -1.58
N LEU A 77 9.96 -1.16 -1.95
CA LEU A 77 9.16 -1.94 -1.01
C LEU A 77 9.99 -2.68 0.06
N LYS A 78 11.13 -3.27 -0.34
CA LYS A 78 12.08 -3.91 0.59
C LYS A 78 12.69 -2.91 1.59
N CYS A 79 12.86 -1.66 1.20
CA CYS A 79 13.34 -0.62 2.10
C CYS A 79 12.33 -0.34 3.22
N PHE A 80 11.02 -0.36 2.92
CA PHE A 80 9.98 -0.24 3.93
C PHE A 80 10.02 -1.40 4.91
N GLY A 81 10.11 -2.64 4.40
CA GLY A 81 10.23 -3.82 5.25
C GLY A 81 11.44 -3.77 6.20
N LYS A 82 12.55 -3.15 5.78
CA LYS A 82 13.70 -2.90 6.66
C LYS A 82 13.35 -2.03 7.87
N HIS A 83 12.52 -1.01 7.69
CA HIS A 83 12.15 -0.05 8.74
C HIS A 83 11.00 -0.54 9.61
N THR A 84 10.12 -1.42 9.11
CA THR A 84 8.99 -1.98 9.87
C THR A 84 9.29 -3.35 10.49
N GLY A 85 10.51 -3.89 10.33
CA GLY A 85 10.89 -5.22 10.84
C GLY A 85 10.30 -6.39 10.06
N ASN A 86 9.70 -6.15 8.89
CA ASN A 86 9.06 -7.18 8.08
C ASN A 86 10.07 -7.97 7.23
N HIS A 87 9.72 -9.23 6.94
CA HIS A 87 10.53 -10.10 6.10
C HIS A 87 10.74 -9.51 4.71
N ARG A 88 12.00 -9.49 4.24
CA ARG A 88 12.42 -8.79 3.01
C ARG A 88 12.47 -9.69 1.78
N ASN A 89 12.31 -11.01 1.96
CA ASN A 89 12.40 -11.98 0.89
C ASN A 89 10.99 -12.48 0.55
N GLY A 90 10.59 -12.32 -0.70
CA GLY A 90 9.26 -12.67 -1.17
C GLY A 90 8.99 -12.10 -2.55
N ALA A 91 7.97 -12.64 -3.21
CA ALA A 91 7.43 -12.04 -4.42
C ALA A 91 6.77 -10.68 -4.09
N LYS A 92 6.59 -9.83 -5.11
CA LYS A 92 6.13 -8.44 -4.93
C LYS A 92 4.80 -8.36 -4.18
N ASP A 93 3.87 -9.27 -4.50
CA ASP A 93 2.57 -9.44 -3.83
C ASP A 93 2.68 -9.65 -2.31
N ARG A 94 3.62 -10.48 -1.85
CA ARG A 94 3.89 -10.72 -0.42
C ARG A 94 4.48 -9.48 0.26
N ILE A 95 5.40 -8.80 -0.39
CA ILE A 95 6.02 -7.60 0.18
C ILE A 95 4.98 -6.46 0.27
N VAL A 96 4.15 -6.29 -0.76
CA VAL A 96 3.05 -5.32 -0.75
C VAL A 96 2.12 -5.59 0.44
N TYR A 97 1.68 -6.84 0.63
CA TYR A 97 0.85 -7.22 1.78
C TYR A 97 1.47 -6.83 3.12
N LEU A 98 2.75 -7.16 3.33
CA LEU A 98 3.46 -6.84 4.57
C LEU A 98 3.61 -5.33 4.79
N VAL A 99 3.82 -4.55 3.73
CA VAL A 99 3.89 -3.08 3.82
C VAL A 99 2.53 -2.50 4.19
N TYR A 100 1.43 -3.03 3.65
CA TYR A 100 0.09 -2.61 4.02
C TYR A 100 -0.22 -2.86 5.50
N LEU A 101 0.05 -4.07 6.01
CA LEU A 101 -0.13 -4.36 7.43
C LEU A 101 0.73 -3.45 8.31
N GLY A 102 1.99 -3.21 7.90
CA GLY A 102 2.89 -2.30 8.61
C GLY A 102 2.37 -0.85 8.64
N ASN A 103 1.76 -0.38 7.55
CA ASN A 103 1.13 0.94 7.49
C ASN A 103 -0.12 1.02 8.38
N CYS A 104 -0.99 -0.01 8.36
CA CYS A 104 -2.15 -0.06 9.23
C CYS A 104 -1.73 -0.04 10.71
N LYS A 105 -0.68 -0.78 11.09
CA LYS A 105 -0.14 -0.77 12.46
C LYS A 105 0.41 0.60 12.88
N GLN A 106 0.96 1.37 11.94
CA GLN A 106 1.46 2.72 12.24
C GLN A 106 0.34 3.74 12.45
N LEU A 107 -0.79 3.57 11.74
CA LEU A 107 -1.95 4.46 11.87
C LEU A 107 -2.81 4.11 13.07
N GLU A 108 -3.01 2.81 13.33
CA GLU A 108 -3.87 2.32 14.39
C GLU A 108 -3.27 1.05 14.99
N PRO A 109 -2.36 1.20 15.97
CA PRO A 109 -1.62 0.08 16.56
C PRO A 109 -2.53 -0.98 17.20
N GLU A 110 -3.66 -0.54 17.75
CA GLU A 110 -4.61 -1.37 18.53
C GLU A 110 -5.54 -2.20 17.62
N VAL A 111 -5.92 -1.69 16.45
CA VAL A 111 -6.93 -2.33 15.58
C VAL A 111 -6.45 -3.63 14.96
N LEU A 112 -5.14 -3.82 14.79
CA LEU A 112 -4.61 -5.06 14.21
C LEU A 112 -4.55 -6.26 15.18
N PHE A 113 -4.67 -6.05 16.49
CA PHE A 113 -4.70 -7.16 17.46
C PHE A 113 -5.91 -8.08 17.25
N GLU A 114 -7.03 -7.55 16.73
CA GLU A 114 -8.21 -8.36 16.38
C GLU A 114 -7.99 -9.25 15.15
N PHE A 115 -6.96 -8.99 14.34
CA PHE A 115 -6.70 -9.76 13.13
C PHE A 115 -5.67 -10.87 13.33
N ASP A 116 -4.93 -10.85 14.43
CA ASP A 116 -3.97 -11.89 14.80
C ASP A 116 -4.61 -12.98 15.69
N SER A 117 -5.92 -12.89 15.95
CA SER A 117 -6.74 -13.86 16.71
C SER A 117 -7.43 -14.88 15.80
#